data_AF-F9QAP1-F1
#
_entry.id   AF-F9QAP1-F1
#
_cell.length_a   1.000
_cell.length_b   1.000
_cell.length_c   1.000
_cell.angle_alpha   90.00
_cell.angle_beta   90.00
_cell.angle_gamma   90.00
#
_symmetry.space_group_name_H-M   'P 1'
#
loop_
_entity.id
_entity.type
_entity.pdbx_description
1 polymer ?
#
loop_
_entity_poly.entity_id
_entity_poly.type
_entity_poly.pdbx_seq_one_letter_code
_entity_poly.pdbx_strand_id
1 'polypeptide(L)'
;MNFEKMIGFGVAGNFAGHLEQAGEAADFVAVKTDNHIQPKAIFPFYVPAESAGFLADYPLSNNTIRFPQGADNLQIEPEIALICDIDYDVDHSVKALTPRFFAAYNDCSIRRPNAQKICEKKIGEVPVKGSPLNYCLFPLLLRGAKSINIALPVSINGIIN
;
A
#
# COMPACT_ATOMS: atom_id res chain seq x y z
N MET A 1 -8.97 -16.62 5.87
CA MET A 1 -7.92 -15.71 6.35
C MET A 1 -8.62 -14.42 6.75
N ASN A 2 -8.39 -13.86 7.93
CA ASN A 2 -9.03 -12.61 8.36
C ASN A 2 -8.03 -11.47 8.26
N PHE A 3 -8.18 -10.63 7.23
CA PHE A 3 -7.30 -9.50 6.95
C PHE A 3 -7.47 -8.33 7.93
N GLU A 4 -8.62 -8.20 8.60
CA GLU A 4 -8.86 -7.18 9.64
C GLU A 4 -8.03 -7.45 10.91
N LYS A 5 -7.36 -8.60 11.00
CA LYS A 5 -6.44 -8.92 12.10
C LYS A 5 -4.97 -8.85 11.68
N MET A 6 -4.68 -8.36 10.47
CA MET A 6 -3.33 -8.27 9.93
C MET A 6 -2.87 -6.81 9.94
N ILE A 7 -1.57 -6.60 10.18
CA ILE A 7 -0.94 -5.31 9.96
C ILE A 7 -0.61 -5.13 8.46
N GLY A 8 -0.81 -3.93 7.94
CA GLY A 8 -0.59 -3.60 6.52
C GLY A 8 0.51 -2.56 6.34
N PHE A 9 1.46 -2.86 5.46
CA PHE A 9 2.58 -1.97 5.11
C PHE A 9 2.67 -1.74 3.61
N GLY A 10 2.90 -0.49 3.21
CA GLY A 10 3.26 -0.10 1.84
C GLY A 10 4.78 0.06 1.71
N VAL A 11 5.30 -0.17 0.49
CA VAL A 11 6.72 -0.03 0.18
C VAL A 11 6.89 0.99 -0.93
N ALA A 12 7.48 2.14 -0.61
CA ALA A 12 7.67 3.21 -1.57
C ALA A 12 9.02 3.09 -2.29
N GLY A 13 9.04 3.37 -3.60
CA GLY A 13 10.26 3.44 -4.41
C GLY A 13 10.87 2.09 -4.77
N ASN A 14 10.10 1.00 -4.73
CA ASN A 14 10.54 -0.34 -5.13
C ASN A 14 10.55 -0.56 -6.67
N PHE A 15 10.00 0.37 -7.44
CA PHE A 15 10.06 0.39 -8.91
C PHE A 15 10.96 1.55 -9.37
N ALA A 16 11.90 1.25 -10.27
CA ALA A 16 12.79 2.25 -10.84
C ALA A 16 11.99 3.32 -11.61
N GLY A 17 12.22 4.61 -11.32
CA GLY A 17 11.54 5.73 -11.97
C GLY A 17 10.11 6.01 -11.47
N HIS A 18 9.59 5.22 -10.53
CA HIS A 18 8.20 5.32 -10.08
C HIS A 18 7.93 6.57 -9.23
N LEU A 19 8.91 7.00 -8.42
CA LEU A 19 8.74 8.17 -7.55
C LEU A 19 8.65 9.47 -8.35
N GLU A 20 9.32 9.54 -9.49
CA GLU A 20 9.25 10.63 -10.44
C GLU A 20 7.87 10.66 -11.12
N GLN A 21 7.34 9.50 -11.53
CA GLN A 21 6.00 9.37 -12.11
C GLN A 21 4.87 9.70 -11.11
N ALA A 22 5.08 9.34 -9.85
CA ALA A 22 4.18 9.64 -8.73
C ALA A 22 4.27 11.12 -8.27
N GLY A 23 5.24 11.90 -8.77
CA GLY A 23 5.47 13.26 -8.29
C GLY A 23 5.92 13.32 -6.82
N GLU A 24 6.48 12.23 -6.29
CA GLU A 24 6.94 12.09 -4.90
C GLU A 24 8.45 12.20 -4.78
N ALA A 25 9.18 12.33 -5.89
CA ALA A 25 10.64 12.40 -5.89
C ALA A 25 11.21 13.46 -4.92
N ALA A 26 10.50 14.58 -4.74
CA ALA A 26 10.87 15.65 -3.81
C ALA A 26 10.83 15.22 -2.32
N ASP A 27 9.91 14.33 -1.96
CA ASP A 27 9.71 13.86 -0.57
C ASP A 27 10.87 12.92 -0.13
N PHE A 28 11.66 12.43 -1.08
CA PHE A 28 12.74 11.46 -0.86
C PHE A 28 14.15 12.00 -1.14
N VAL A 29 14.30 13.30 -1.40
CA VAL A 29 15.62 13.91 -1.72
C VAL A 29 16.65 13.70 -0.60
N ALA A 30 16.19 13.67 0.66
CA ALA A 30 17.05 13.46 1.81
C ALA A 30 17.35 11.98 2.11
N VAL A 31 16.66 11.04 1.45
CA VAL A 31 16.82 9.60 1.69
C VAL A 31 17.99 9.08 0.84
N LYS A 32 19.13 8.86 1.49
CA LYS A 32 20.30 8.23 0.87
C LYS A 32 20.06 6.73 0.74
N THR A 33 20.17 6.22 -0.47
CA THR A 33 20.13 4.78 -0.77
C THR A 33 21.51 4.37 -1.30
N ASP A 34 21.98 3.19 -0.93
CA ASP A 34 23.28 2.67 -1.38
C ASP A 34 23.22 2.21 -2.84
N ASN A 35 22.02 1.97 -3.36
CA ASN A 35 21.76 1.58 -4.74
C ASN A 35 20.47 2.25 -5.27
N HIS A 36 20.48 2.69 -6.53
CA HIS A 36 19.37 3.38 -7.19
C HIS A 36 18.07 2.57 -7.29
N ILE A 37 18.12 1.24 -7.15
CA ILE A 37 16.97 0.32 -7.21
C ILE A 37 16.46 -0.11 -5.82
N GLN A 38 16.99 0.46 -4.74
CA GLN A 38 16.56 0.17 -3.37
C GLN A 38 15.21 0.85 -3.04
N PRO A 39 14.28 0.16 -2.35
CA PRO A 39 13.10 0.79 -1.75
C PRO A 39 13.49 1.95 -0.83
N LYS A 40 12.79 3.07 -0.96
CA LYS A 40 13.12 4.29 -0.21
C LYS A 40 12.41 4.38 1.15
N ALA A 41 11.27 3.72 1.31
CA ALA A 41 10.58 3.67 2.61
C ALA A 41 9.64 2.46 2.73
N ILE A 42 9.33 2.12 3.98
CA ILE A 42 8.20 1.28 4.37
C ILE A 42 7.31 2.11 5.30
N PHE A 43 6.01 2.08 5.11
CA PHE A 43 5.06 2.82 5.95
C PHE A 43 3.83 1.97 6.29
N PRO A 44 3.27 2.08 7.51
CA PRO A 44 2.02 1.40 7.84
C PRO A 44 0.86 2.13 7.14
N PHE A 45 -0.04 1.36 6.52
CA PHE A 45 -1.33 1.86 6.04
C PHE A 45 -2.50 1.32 6.88
N TYR A 46 -2.28 0.25 7.65
CA TYR A 46 -3.29 -0.33 8.52
C TYR A 46 -2.65 -1.02 9.73
N VAL A 47 -3.16 -0.76 10.93
CA VAL A 47 -2.72 -1.36 12.19
C VAL A 47 -3.97 -1.73 12.99
N PRO A 48 -4.26 -3.03 13.23
CA PRO A 48 -5.49 -3.49 13.90
C PRO A 48 -5.42 -3.28 15.43
N ALA A 49 -5.29 -2.02 15.86
CA ALA A 49 -5.24 -1.61 17.25
C ALA A 49 -5.93 -0.25 17.42
N GLU A 50 -6.86 -0.12 18.37
CA GLU A 50 -7.60 1.13 18.60
C GLU A 50 -6.69 2.33 18.89
N SER A 51 -5.54 2.08 19.52
CA SER A 51 -4.54 3.10 19.82
C SER A 51 -3.77 3.61 18.59
N ALA A 52 -3.97 3.03 17.39
CA ALA A 52 -3.27 3.41 16.18
C ALA A 52 -3.88 4.62 15.45
N GLY A 53 -4.93 5.24 16.02
CA GLY A 53 -5.59 6.41 15.45
C GLY A 53 -6.22 6.09 14.09
N PHE A 54 -5.95 6.92 13.08
CA PHE A 54 -6.51 6.73 11.73
C PHE A 54 -6.05 5.41 11.06
N LEU A 55 -4.93 4.84 11.48
CA LEU A 55 -4.44 3.55 10.96
C LEU A 55 -5.26 2.36 11.46
N ALA A 56 -6.16 2.57 12.45
CA ALA A 56 -7.03 1.52 12.97
C ALA A 56 -8.21 1.18 12.04
N ASP A 57 -8.51 2.03 11.06
CA ASP A 57 -9.61 1.85 10.13
C ASP A 57 -9.20 0.89 9.00
N TYR A 58 -9.96 -0.19 8.82
CA TYR A 58 -9.67 -1.22 7.81
C TYR A 58 -9.90 -0.70 6.38
N PRO A 59 -8.87 -0.65 5.50
CA PRO A 59 -8.96 0.07 4.23
C PRO A 59 -9.14 -0.82 2.98
N LEU A 60 -9.19 -2.14 3.13
CA LEU A 60 -9.20 -3.06 2.00
C LEU A 60 -10.62 -3.39 1.53
N SER A 61 -10.78 -3.53 0.22
CA SER A 61 -11.99 -4.03 -0.43
C SER A 61 -11.61 -5.03 -1.53
N ASN A 62 -12.57 -5.82 -1.99
CA ASN A 62 -12.39 -6.76 -3.10
C ASN A 62 -13.17 -6.36 -4.36
N ASN A 63 -13.94 -5.27 -4.33
CA ASN A 63 -14.77 -4.86 -5.46
C ASN A 63 -15.02 -3.35 -5.60
N THR A 64 -14.73 -2.55 -4.58
CA THR A 64 -15.13 -1.13 -4.54
C THR A 64 -13.98 -0.25 -4.10
N ILE A 65 -13.68 0.79 -4.88
CA ILE A 65 -12.82 1.89 -4.45
C ILE A 65 -13.74 3.02 -3.97
N ARG A 66 -13.57 3.47 -2.73
CA ARG A 66 -14.36 4.59 -2.16
C ARG A 66 -13.56 5.87 -2.25
N PHE A 67 -14.05 6.80 -3.05
CA PHE A 67 -13.41 8.08 -3.28
C PHE A 67 -14.09 9.19 -2.48
N PRO A 68 -13.35 10.00 -1.69
CA PRO A 68 -13.93 11.14 -0.98
C PRO A 68 -14.58 12.14 -1.95
N GLN A 69 -15.75 12.64 -1.58
CA GLN A 69 -16.42 13.66 -2.38
C GLN A 69 -15.59 14.95 -2.41
N GLY A 70 -15.31 15.47 -3.61
CA GLY A 70 -14.52 16.69 -3.80
C GLY A 70 -12.99 16.50 -3.75
N ALA A 71 -12.51 15.27 -3.63
CA ALA A 71 -11.12 14.98 -3.96
C ALA A 71 -10.93 15.05 -5.49
N ASP A 72 -9.76 15.51 -5.93
CA ASP A 72 -9.31 15.45 -7.32
C ASP A 72 -8.06 14.57 -7.43
N ASN A 73 -7.72 14.14 -8.65
CA ASN A 73 -6.49 13.39 -8.94
C ASN A 73 -6.35 12.04 -8.22
N LEU A 74 -7.39 11.21 -8.30
CA LEU A 74 -7.29 9.79 -7.96
C LEU A 74 -6.30 9.11 -8.92
N GLN A 75 -5.27 8.47 -8.36
CA GLN A 75 -4.33 7.66 -9.12
C GLN A 75 -4.45 6.21 -8.68
N ILE A 76 -4.51 5.33 -9.66
CA ILE A 76 -4.39 3.88 -9.44
C ILE A 76 -2.92 3.50 -9.49
N GLU A 77 -2.50 2.62 -8.60
CA GLU A 77 -1.12 2.16 -8.45
C GLU A 77 -1.18 0.63 -8.39
N PRO A 78 -1.12 -0.08 -9.53
CA PRO A 78 -1.15 -1.54 -9.56
C PRO A 78 0.11 -2.11 -8.92
N GLU A 79 -0.05 -2.95 -7.91
CA GLU A 79 1.02 -3.55 -7.12
C GLU A 79 0.80 -5.05 -6.88
N ILE A 80 1.81 -5.70 -6.29
CA ILE A 80 1.71 -7.04 -5.75
C ILE A 80 1.74 -6.94 -4.23
N ALA A 81 0.67 -7.38 -3.58
CA ALA A 81 0.68 -7.59 -2.14
C ALA A 81 1.28 -8.95 -1.81
N LEU A 82 2.13 -8.99 -0.78
CA LEU A 82 2.61 -10.23 -0.17
C LEU A 82 1.91 -10.43 1.18
N ILE A 83 1.48 -11.66 1.43
CA ILE A 83 0.99 -12.07 2.75
C ILE A 83 2.05 -12.96 3.36
N CYS A 84 2.62 -12.49 4.45
CA CYS A 84 3.76 -13.11 5.11
C CYS A 84 3.38 -13.61 6.51
N ASP A 85 4.00 -14.71 6.92
CA ASP A 85 4.15 -15.02 8.34
C ASP A 85 5.27 -14.13 8.90
N ILE A 86 5.11 -13.69 10.14
CA ILE A 86 6.12 -12.92 10.88
C ILE A 86 6.73 -13.83 11.94
N ASP A 87 8.03 -14.07 11.82
CA ASP A 87 8.80 -14.76 12.84
C ASP A 87 9.43 -13.72 13.76
N TYR A 88 9.11 -13.78 15.05
CA TYR A 88 9.68 -12.90 16.07
C TYR A 88 10.84 -13.59 16.81
N ASP A 89 11.83 -12.81 17.22
CA ASP A 89 12.89 -13.27 18.12
C ASP A 89 12.43 -13.20 19.60
N VAL A 90 13.28 -13.70 20.51
CA VAL A 90 13.00 -13.76 21.95
C VAL A 90 12.78 -12.39 22.60
N ASP A 91 13.30 -11.32 21.99
CA ASP A 91 13.13 -9.93 22.41
C ASP A 91 11.92 -9.24 21.74
N HIS A 92 11.09 -9.99 21.03
CA HIS A 92 9.96 -9.53 20.24
C HIS A 92 10.32 -8.64 19.02
N SER A 93 11.60 -8.59 18.63
CA SER A 93 11.99 -8.02 17.35
C SER A 93 11.55 -8.92 16.19
N VAL A 94 11.29 -8.34 15.01
CA VAL A 94 10.98 -9.11 13.80
C VAL A 94 12.28 -9.73 13.28
N LYS A 95 12.34 -11.06 13.29
CA LYS A 95 13.48 -11.85 12.82
C LYS A 95 13.39 -12.17 11.33
N ALA A 96 12.20 -12.55 10.85
CA ALA A 96 11.98 -12.87 9.44
C ALA A 96 10.54 -12.61 9.01
N LEU A 97 10.38 -12.36 7.71
CA LEU A 97 9.10 -12.36 7.02
C LEU A 97 9.12 -13.48 6.00
N THR A 98 8.19 -14.43 6.11
CA THR A 98 8.09 -15.57 5.18
C THR A 98 6.85 -15.40 4.29
N PRO A 99 7.01 -15.06 2.99
CA PRO A 99 5.88 -14.95 2.08
C PRO A 99 5.16 -16.30 1.91
N ARG A 100 3.85 -16.30 2.11
CA ARG A 100 2.97 -17.48 1.92
C ARG A 100 2.08 -17.34 0.70
N PHE A 101 1.62 -16.13 0.45
CA PHE A 101 0.74 -15.81 -0.65
C PHE A 101 1.12 -14.48 -1.28
N PHE A 102 0.72 -14.30 -2.52
CA PHE A 102 0.74 -13.01 -3.18
C PHE A 102 -0.62 -12.74 -3.83
N ALA A 103 -0.90 -11.47 -4.08
CA ALA A 103 -2.10 -11.04 -4.78
C ALA A 103 -1.85 -9.76 -5.57
N ALA A 104 -2.67 -9.51 -6.58
CA ALA A 104 -2.76 -8.17 -7.14
C ALA A 104 -3.32 -7.21 -6.08
N TYR A 105 -2.81 -6.00 -6.10
CA TYR A 105 -3.18 -4.92 -5.19
C TYR A 105 -3.29 -3.64 -5.99
N ASN A 106 -4.14 -2.72 -5.56
CA ASN A 106 -4.20 -1.40 -6.17
C ASN A 106 -4.05 -0.37 -5.05
N ASP A 107 -2.89 0.25 -4.92
CA ASP A 107 -2.60 1.21 -3.85
C ASP A 107 -3.09 2.63 -4.22
N CYS A 108 -4.41 2.81 -4.36
CA CYS A 108 -4.95 4.08 -4.82
C CYS A 108 -4.48 5.26 -3.96
N SER A 109 -4.02 6.34 -4.59
CA SER A 109 -3.60 7.56 -3.91
C SER A 109 -4.37 8.78 -4.40
N ILE A 110 -4.54 9.76 -3.53
CA ILE A 110 -5.05 11.09 -3.88
C ILE A 110 -3.87 12.03 -3.86
N ARG A 111 -3.52 12.62 -5.01
CA ARG A 111 -2.40 13.57 -5.08
C ARG A 111 -2.80 14.89 -4.44
N ARG A 112 -2.42 15.07 -3.18
CA ARG A 112 -2.53 16.35 -2.47
C ARG A 112 -1.21 17.12 -2.51
N PRO A 113 -1.19 18.35 -3.04
CA PRO A 113 -0.07 19.23 -2.80
C PRO A 113 0.03 19.50 -1.28
N ASN A 114 1.24 19.41 -0.72
CA ASN A 114 1.57 19.71 0.68
C ASN A 114 1.22 18.66 1.76
N ALA A 115 0.91 17.40 1.41
CA ALA A 115 0.84 16.33 2.41
C ALA A 115 2.21 16.14 3.10
N GLN A 116 2.23 16.03 4.43
CA GLN A 116 3.49 15.91 5.19
C GLN A 116 4.02 14.48 5.20
N LYS A 117 3.13 13.49 5.07
CA LYS A 117 3.47 12.06 5.04
C LYS A 117 2.77 11.36 3.90
N ILE A 118 3.39 10.30 3.38
CA ILE A 118 2.85 9.49 2.28
C ILE A 118 1.53 8.83 2.66
N CYS A 119 1.41 8.35 3.91
CA CYS A 119 0.16 7.75 4.41
C CYS A 119 -1.01 8.75 4.44
N GLU A 120 -0.76 10.06 4.52
CA GLU A 120 -1.82 11.09 4.46
C GLU A 120 -2.39 11.25 3.04
N LYS A 121 -1.58 10.98 2.00
CA LYS A 121 -2.05 10.95 0.60
C LYS A 121 -2.97 9.76 0.32
N LYS A 122 -2.90 8.74 1.17
CA LYS A 122 -3.75 7.56 1.11
C LYS A 122 -5.05 7.74 1.88
N ILE A 123 -5.33 8.86 2.58
CA ILE A 123 -6.52 9.00 3.46
C ILE A 123 -7.21 10.37 3.29
N GLY A 124 -8.55 10.40 3.27
CA GLY A 124 -9.38 11.62 3.33
C GLY A 124 -9.02 12.54 4.51
N GLU A 125 -9.16 13.87 4.37
CA GLU A 125 -8.91 14.83 5.48
C GLU A 125 -9.86 14.65 6.67
N VAL A 126 -10.94 13.89 6.51
CA VAL A 126 -11.92 13.63 7.57
C VAL A 126 -12.02 12.12 7.78
N PRO A 127 -11.40 11.56 8.83
CA PRO A 127 -11.80 10.25 9.33
C PRO A 127 -13.20 10.41 9.93
N VAL A 128 -14.24 10.33 9.10
CA VAL A 128 -15.59 10.15 9.63
C VAL A 128 -15.62 8.76 10.22
N LYS A 129 -15.72 8.66 11.55
CA LYS A 129 -15.86 7.40 12.28
C LYS A 129 -16.92 6.53 11.59
N GLY A 130 -16.51 5.39 11.02
CA GLY A 130 -17.41 4.49 10.28
C GLY A 130 -17.51 4.71 8.76
N SER A 131 -16.69 5.57 8.17
CA SER A 131 -16.50 5.64 6.71
C SER A 131 -15.16 5.00 6.33
N PRO A 132 -15.05 3.66 6.30
CA PRO A 132 -13.84 3.01 5.84
C PRO A 132 -13.60 3.47 4.41
N LEU A 133 -12.46 4.09 4.20
CA LEU A 133 -12.04 4.43 2.86
C LEU A 133 -11.43 3.16 2.25
N ASN A 134 -12.15 2.60 1.29
CA ASN A 134 -11.71 1.43 0.56
C ASN A 134 -10.72 1.89 -0.53
N TYR A 135 -9.43 1.85 -0.24
CA TYR A 135 -8.42 2.29 -1.21
C TYR A 135 -7.87 1.16 -2.06
N CYS A 136 -8.00 -0.08 -1.56
CA CYS A 136 -7.17 -1.15 -2.07
C CYS A 136 -7.97 -2.38 -2.43
N LEU A 137 -7.76 -2.86 -3.67
CA LEU A 137 -8.45 -4.00 -4.24
C LEU A 137 -7.61 -5.28 -4.10
N PHE A 138 -8.18 -6.34 -3.51
CA PHE A 138 -7.55 -7.67 -3.42
C PHE A 138 -8.35 -8.69 -4.26
N PRO A 139 -7.98 -9.00 -5.51
CA PRO A 139 -8.81 -9.85 -6.37
C PRO A 139 -8.39 -11.33 -6.39
N LEU A 140 -7.16 -11.71 -6.02
CA LEU A 140 -6.71 -13.11 -6.16
C LEU A 140 -5.52 -13.48 -5.26
N LEU A 141 -5.66 -14.48 -4.37
CA LEU A 141 -4.52 -15.08 -3.64
C LEU A 141 -3.95 -16.28 -4.40
N LEU A 142 -2.64 -16.27 -4.62
CA LEU A 142 -1.89 -17.39 -5.19
C LEU A 142 -0.83 -17.89 -4.18
N ARG A 143 -0.63 -19.22 -4.11
CA ARG A 143 0.36 -19.87 -3.22
C ARG A 143 1.65 -20.19 -3.95
N GLY A 144 2.77 -20.00 -3.24
CA GLY A 144 3.99 -20.78 -3.45
C GLY A 144 4.81 -20.43 -4.69
N ALA A 145 5.50 -19.29 -4.68
CA ALA A 145 6.50 -19.06 -5.70
C ALA A 145 7.79 -18.44 -5.15
N LYS A 146 8.91 -18.99 -5.60
CA LYS A 146 10.28 -18.63 -5.20
C LYS A 146 10.87 -17.49 -6.05
N SER A 147 10.25 -17.23 -7.20
CA SER A 147 10.48 -16.08 -8.08
C SER A 147 9.29 -16.01 -9.04
N ILE A 148 8.76 -14.81 -9.28
CA ILE A 148 7.61 -14.64 -10.16
C ILE A 148 7.85 -13.42 -11.01
N ASN A 149 7.78 -13.61 -12.33
CA ASN A 149 7.64 -12.50 -13.27
C ASN A 149 6.14 -12.38 -13.57
N ILE A 150 5.47 -11.47 -12.86
CA ILE A 150 4.03 -11.24 -12.99
C ILE A 150 3.84 -9.95 -13.79
N ALA A 151 3.11 -10.04 -14.90
CA ALA A 151 2.56 -8.87 -15.54
C ALA A 151 1.30 -8.42 -14.78
N LEU A 152 1.22 -7.13 -14.43
CA LEU A 152 0.07 -6.50 -13.79
C LEU A 152 -0.59 -5.52 -14.79
N PRO A 153 -1.33 -6.01 -15.80
CA PRO A 153 -2.06 -5.12 -16.71
C PRO A 153 -3.17 -4.41 -15.95
N VAL A 154 -3.36 -3.13 -16.25
CA VAL A 154 -4.44 -2.34 -15.68
C VAL A 154 -5.48 -2.08 -16.74
N SER A 155 -6.75 -2.32 -16.40
CA SER A 155 -7.86 -1.94 -17.26
C SER A 155 -8.81 -0.98 -16.57
N ILE A 156 -9.11 0.13 -17.26
CA ILE A 156 -10.14 1.09 -16.87
C ILE A 156 -11.24 1.04 -17.94
N ASN A 157 -12.47 0.72 -17.55
CA ASN A 157 -13.61 0.60 -18.46
C ASN A 157 -13.38 -0.34 -19.66
N GLY A 158 -12.59 -1.41 -19.47
CA GLY A 158 -12.28 -2.40 -20.51
C GLY A 158 -11.14 -2.02 -21.45
N ILE A 159 -10.51 -0.86 -21.27
CA ILE A 159 -9.31 -0.46 -22.01
C ILE A 159 -8.09 -0.90 -21.19
N ILE A 160 -7.21 -1.73 -21.76
CA ILE A 160 -5.99 -2.21 -21.11
C ILE A 160 -4.85 -1.25 -21.45
N ASN A 161 -4.15 -0.74 -20.43
CA ASN A 161 -2.90 0.02 -20.55
C ASN A 161 -1.69 -0.85 -20.18
#